data_AF-A0A0A7CNX6-F1
#
_entry.id   AF-A0A0A7CNX6-F1
#
_cell.length_a   1.000
_cell.length_b   1.000
_cell.length_c   1.000
_cell.angle_alpha   90.00
_cell.angle_beta   90.00
_cell.angle_gamma   90.00
#
_symmetry.space_group_name_H-M   'P 1'
#
loop_
_entity.id
_entity.type
_entity.pdbx_description
1 polymer ?
#
loop_
_entity_poly.entity_id
_entity_poly.type
_entity_poly.pdbx_seq_one_letter_code
_entity_poly.pdbx_strand_id
1 'polypeptide(L)'
;MDLRWLLVAVVAMVVATAPLPPCQNDQLYSTYFDSVQSHKSLLPCMRAANMTDKVFLQLTLMAPTRAQVTAFFASADCKKVFDELMRVYRDVFPSSCAFNSEGLDVKELGKVTFAQLQTIMLNATSSL
;
A
#
# COMPACT_ATOMS: atom_id res chain seq x y z
N MET A 1 -23.91 -22.87 -19.42
CA MET A 1 -22.69 -23.68 -19.30
C MET A 1 -21.58 -22.72 -18.89
N ASP A 2 -21.15 -22.85 -17.65
CA ASP A 2 -20.35 -21.85 -16.94
C ASP A 2 -18.88 -21.88 -17.39
N LEU A 3 -18.39 -20.72 -17.83
CA LEU A 3 -16.99 -20.43 -18.13
C LEU A 3 -16.05 -20.70 -16.94
N ARG A 4 -16.62 -20.80 -15.72
CA ARG A 4 -15.96 -21.21 -14.48
C ARG A 4 -15.35 -22.61 -14.51
N TRP A 5 -15.90 -23.54 -15.31
CA TRP A 5 -15.41 -24.92 -15.31
C TRP A 5 -14.16 -25.15 -16.17
N LEU A 6 -13.87 -24.27 -17.14
CA LEU A 6 -12.74 -24.44 -18.05
C LEU A 6 -11.39 -23.95 -17.47
N LEU A 7 -11.42 -23.04 -16.50
CA LEU A 7 -10.20 -22.48 -15.89
C LEU A 7 -9.60 -23.35 -14.78
N VAL A 8 -10.37 -24.31 -14.24
CA VAL A 8 -9.95 -25.17 -13.11
C VAL A 8 -8.91 -26.21 -13.52
N ALA A 9 -8.81 -26.55 -14.81
CA ALA A 9 -8.04 -27.71 -15.26
C ALA A 9 -6.53 -27.47 -15.52
N VAL A 10 -6.02 -26.23 -15.52
CA VAL A 10 -4.68 -25.95 -16.10
C VAL A 10 -3.56 -25.75 -15.07
N VAL A 11 -3.84 -25.59 -13.78
CA VAL A 11 -2.79 -25.23 -12.80
C VAL A 11 -2.87 -26.08 -11.53
N ALA A 12 -2.66 -27.39 -11.67
CA ALA A 12 -2.56 -28.31 -10.54
C ALA A 12 -1.11 -28.81 -10.36
N MET A 13 -0.19 -27.88 -10.06
CA MET A 13 1.06 -28.18 -9.38
C MET A 13 1.41 -26.98 -8.49
N VAL A 14 0.70 -26.84 -7.36
CA VAL A 14 1.06 -25.85 -6.34
C VAL A 14 1.75 -26.60 -5.22
N VAL A 15 3.08 -26.44 -5.16
CA VAL A 15 3.88 -26.71 -3.97
C VAL A 15 3.18 -25.96 -2.83
N ALA A 16 2.81 -26.65 -1.75
CA ALA A 16 2.21 -26.04 -0.59
C ALA A 16 3.21 -25.09 0.08
N THR A 17 3.30 -23.85 -0.42
CA THR A 17 3.97 -22.77 0.30
C THR A 17 3.13 -22.49 1.52
N ALA A 18 3.68 -22.75 2.71
CA ALA A 18 3.03 -22.36 3.96
C ALA A 18 2.56 -20.89 3.87
N PRO A 19 1.37 -20.56 4.37
CA PRO A 19 0.85 -19.19 4.30
C PRO A 19 1.86 -18.23 4.92
N LEU A 20 2.08 -17.09 4.25
CA LEU A 20 3.04 -16.08 4.71
C LEU A 20 2.68 -15.62 6.13
N PRO A 21 3.67 -15.51 7.05
CA PRO A 21 3.41 -14.96 8.37
C PRO A 21 2.96 -13.49 8.24
N PRO A 22 2.04 -13.01 9.10
CA PRO A 22 1.68 -11.60 9.14
C PRO A 22 2.90 -10.71 9.37
N CYS A 23 3.04 -9.63 8.59
CA CYS A 23 4.15 -8.68 8.76
C CYS A 23 4.19 -8.05 10.15
N GLN A 24 3.02 -7.90 10.78
CA GLN A 24 2.85 -7.32 12.11
C GLN A 24 3.41 -8.20 13.23
N ASN A 25 3.73 -9.47 12.94
CA ASN A 25 4.36 -10.37 13.90
C ASN A 25 5.87 -10.09 14.06
N ASP A 26 6.47 -9.30 13.16
CA ASP A 26 7.85 -8.85 13.30
C ASP A 26 7.93 -7.73 14.36
N GLN A 27 8.76 -7.94 15.39
CA GLN A 27 8.97 -6.96 16.46
C GLN A 27 9.53 -5.62 15.95
N LEU A 28 10.17 -5.62 14.78
CA LEU A 28 10.72 -4.43 14.12
C LEU A 28 9.75 -3.81 13.11
N TYR A 29 8.54 -4.32 12.95
CA TYR A 29 7.59 -3.86 11.92
C TYR A 29 7.42 -2.32 11.88
N SER A 30 7.33 -1.68 13.04
CA SER A 30 7.18 -0.23 13.14
C SER A 30 8.41 0.55 12.70
N THR A 31 9.62 0.04 12.96
CA THR A 31 10.89 0.74 12.69
C THR A 31 11.21 0.77 11.20
N TYR A 32 10.68 -0.17 10.42
CA TYR A 32 10.83 -0.18 8.96
C TYR A 32 10.31 1.10 8.30
N PHE A 33 9.34 1.79 8.93
CA PHE A 33 8.74 3.02 8.41
C PHE A 33 9.39 4.31 8.94
N ASP A 34 10.43 4.23 9.77
CA ASP A 34 11.06 5.42 10.38
C ASP A 34 11.57 6.42 9.32
N SER A 35 12.07 5.90 8.21
CA SER A 35 12.51 6.69 7.05
C SER A 35 11.38 7.49 6.40
N VAL A 36 10.16 6.92 6.32
CA VAL A 36 8.96 7.61 5.84
C VAL A 36 8.52 8.67 6.85
N GLN A 37 8.54 8.34 8.14
CA GLN A 37 8.12 9.24 9.22
C GLN A 37 9.04 10.45 9.40
N SER A 38 10.33 10.28 9.11
CA SER A 38 11.34 11.34 9.17
C SER A 38 11.58 12.02 7.81
N HIS A 39 10.89 11.60 6.75
CA HIS A 39 11.10 12.12 5.40
C HIS A 39 10.74 13.62 5.34
N LYS A 40 11.66 14.46 4.84
CA LYS A 40 11.49 15.93 4.79
C LYS A 40 10.25 16.40 4.01
N SER A 41 9.79 15.61 3.04
CA SER A 41 8.58 15.90 2.25
C SER A 41 7.28 15.47 2.93
N LEU A 42 7.31 14.82 4.10
CA LEU A 42 6.11 14.36 4.79
C LEU A 42 5.19 15.53 5.18
N LEU A 43 5.70 16.52 5.92
CA LEU A 43 4.92 17.70 6.31
C LEU A 43 4.45 18.54 5.11
N PRO A 44 5.28 18.83 4.10
CA PRO A 44 4.83 19.45 2.86
C PRO A 44 3.73 18.67 2.14
N CYS A 45 3.84 17.34 2.05
CA CYS A 45 2.81 16.49 1.46
C CYS A 45 1.48 16.61 2.22
N MET A 46 1.51 16.45 3.54
CA MET A 46 0.33 16.57 4.40
C MET A 46 -0.40 17.91 4.19
N ARG A 47 0.34 19.01 4.13
CA ARG A 47 -0.22 20.34 3.85
C ARG A 47 -0.82 20.43 2.44
N ALA A 48 -0.10 19.95 1.43
CA ALA A 48 -0.55 19.98 0.04
C ALA A 48 -1.83 19.16 -0.18
N ALA A 49 -1.93 18.01 0.49
CA ALA A 49 -3.08 17.12 0.42
C ALA A 49 -4.24 17.53 1.35
N ASN A 50 -4.07 18.59 2.15
CA ASN A 50 -4.99 18.97 3.23
C ASN A 50 -5.32 17.79 4.17
N MET A 51 -4.29 17.02 4.54
CA MET A 51 -4.36 15.88 5.45
C MET A 51 -3.60 16.26 6.72
N THR A 52 -4.31 16.48 7.83
CA THR A 52 -3.71 16.90 9.11
C THR A 52 -3.24 15.73 9.97
N ASP A 53 -3.81 14.55 9.76
CA ASP A 53 -3.37 13.32 10.41
C ASP A 53 -2.49 12.48 9.49
N LYS A 54 -1.63 11.65 10.07
CA LYS A 54 -0.86 10.60 9.37
C LYS A 54 -1.77 9.49 8.80
N VAL A 55 -3.07 9.74 8.63
CA VAL A 55 -4.11 8.81 8.18
C VAL A 55 -3.82 8.21 6.80
N PHE A 56 -2.99 8.84 5.95
CA PHE A 56 -2.59 8.17 4.71
C PHE A 56 -1.58 7.01 4.94
N LEU A 57 -0.88 7.01 6.08
CA LEU A 57 0.05 5.94 6.51
C LEU A 57 -0.59 4.99 7.51
N GLN A 58 -1.58 5.46 8.27
CA GLN A 58 -2.31 4.69 9.26
C GLN A 58 -3.73 4.51 8.74
N LEU A 59 -4.14 3.29 8.42
CA LEU A 59 -5.53 2.93 8.07
C LEU A 59 -6.48 3.20 9.26
N THR A 60 -6.68 4.47 9.61
CA THR A 60 -7.58 4.94 10.67
C THR A 60 -8.87 5.49 10.07
N LEU A 61 -9.89 5.61 10.93
CA LEU A 61 -11.34 5.69 10.69
C LEU A 61 -11.88 6.75 9.69
N MET A 62 -11.03 7.58 9.07
CA MET A 62 -11.47 8.58 8.08
C MET A 62 -10.71 8.40 6.77
N ALA A 63 -11.31 7.64 5.84
CA ALA A 63 -10.79 7.57 4.48
C ALA A 63 -10.69 8.99 3.87
N PRO A 64 -9.63 9.29 3.10
CA PRO A 64 -9.47 10.61 2.50
C PRO A 64 -10.58 10.91 1.49
N THR A 65 -11.06 12.15 1.47
CA THR A 65 -12.04 12.62 0.48
C THR A 65 -11.44 12.63 -0.93
N ARG A 66 -12.28 12.58 -1.96
CA ARG A 66 -11.86 12.70 -3.37
C ARG A 66 -11.00 13.95 -3.62
N ALA A 67 -11.30 15.07 -2.97
CA ALA A 67 -10.52 16.30 -3.07
C ALA A 67 -9.12 16.14 -2.47
N GLN A 68 -9.01 15.54 -1.28
CA GLN A 68 -7.71 15.26 -0.64
C GLN A 68 -6.89 14.24 -1.45
N VAL A 69 -7.53 13.20 -2.00
CA VAL A 69 -6.88 12.25 -2.92
C VAL A 69 -6.33 12.99 -4.14
N THR A 70 -7.14 13.84 -4.77
CA THR A 70 -6.71 14.61 -5.94
C THR A 70 -5.52 15.52 -5.61
N ALA A 71 -5.58 16.23 -4.47
CA ALA A 71 -4.52 17.11 -4.01
C ALA A 71 -3.23 16.35 -3.66
N PHE A 72 -3.34 15.16 -3.06
CA PHE A 72 -2.20 14.27 -2.80
C PHE A 72 -1.48 13.89 -4.10
N PHE A 73 -2.22 13.43 -5.10
CA PHE A 73 -1.63 13.00 -6.37
C PHE A 73 -1.12 14.15 -7.25
N ALA A 74 -1.54 15.39 -6.97
CA ALA A 74 -0.99 16.59 -7.60
C ALA A 74 0.33 17.09 -6.96
N SER A 75 0.72 16.56 -5.79
CA SER A 75 1.86 17.05 -5.02
C SER A 75 3.14 16.25 -5.28
N ALA A 76 4.19 16.95 -5.72
CA ALA A 76 5.52 16.37 -5.88
C ALA A 76 6.13 15.88 -4.55
N ASP A 77 5.76 16.51 -3.43
CA ASP A 77 6.19 16.06 -2.11
C ASP A 77 5.49 14.77 -1.69
N CYS A 78 4.20 14.62 -2.01
CA CYS A 78 3.49 13.37 -1.79
C CYS A 78 4.03 12.23 -2.64
N LYS A 79 4.44 12.50 -3.88
CA LYS A 79 5.14 11.51 -4.69
C LYS A 79 6.44 11.03 -4.01
N LYS A 80 7.27 11.94 -3.47
CA LYS A 80 8.52 11.55 -2.78
C LYS A 80 8.25 10.67 -1.56
N VAL A 81 7.22 11.00 -0.78
CA VAL A 81 6.82 10.22 0.39
C VAL A 81 6.31 8.83 -0.02
N PHE A 82 5.52 8.75 -1.10
CA PHE A 82 5.10 7.48 -1.69
C PHE A 82 6.30 6.66 -2.17
N ASP A 83 7.24 7.26 -2.88
CA ASP A 83 8.43 6.56 -3.39
C ASP A 83 9.25 5.97 -2.23
N GLU A 84 9.37 6.69 -1.12
CA GLU A 84 10.03 6.20 0.11
C GLU A 84 9.24 5.04 0.76
N LEU A 85 7.91 5.13 0.80
CA LEU A 85 7.07 4.05 1.31
C LEU A 85 7.21 2.77 0.46
N MET A 86 7.23 2.91 -0.87
CA MET A 86 7.44 1.77 -1.78
C MET A 86 8.85 1.19 -1.63
N ARG A 87 9.86 2.03 -1.41
CA ARG A 87 11.22 1.59 -1.07
C ARG A 87 11.24 0.78 0.23
N VAL A 88 10.50 1.18 1.25
CA VAL A 88 10.40 0.41 2.50
C VAL A 88 9.85 -0.98 2.22
N TYR A 89 8.69 -1.09 1.56
CA TYR A 89 8.09 -2.38 1.23
C TYR A 89 9.03 -3.28 0.40
N ARG A 90 9.67 -2.72 -0.62
CA ARG A 90 10.53 -3.49 -1.53
C ARG A 90 11.89 -3.85 -0.92
N ASP A 91 12.54 -2.91 -0.23
CA ASP A 91 13.98 -3.00 0.08
C ASP A 91 14.29 -3.09 1.58
N VAL A 92 13.40 -2.60 2.47
CA VAL A 92 13.67 -2.55 3.92
C VAL A 92 13.11 -3.77 4.65
N PHE A 93 11.93 -4.25 4.26
CA PHE A 93 11.40 -5.50 4.81
C PHE A 93 12.36 -6.66 4.53
N PRO A 94 12.81 -7.44 5.52
CA PRO A 94 13.84 -8.45 5.33
C PRO A 94 13.37 -9.66 4.51
N SER A 95 12.08 -9.99 4.56
CA SER A 95 11.47 -11.11 3.86
C SER A 95 10.02 -10.81 3.45
N SER A 96 9.46 -11.66 2.59
CA SER A 96 8.03 -11.65 2.28
C SER A 96 7.22 -11.98 3.53
N CYS A 97 6.13 -11.24 3.72
CA CYS A 97 5.17 -11.43 4.80
C CYS A 97 3.79 -10.96 4.33
N ALA A 98 2.74 -11.48 4.97
CA ALA A 98 1.37 -11.11 4.65
C ALA A 98 1.04 -9.74 5.25
N PHE A 99 0.73 -8.78 4.38
CA PHE A 99 0.29 -7.44 4.77
C PHE A 99 -1.15 -7.44 5.30
N ASN A 100 -2.01 -8.30 4.73
CA ASN A 100 -3.41 -8.45 5.11
C ASN A 100 -3.79 -9.93 5.33
N SER A 101 -5.00 -10.18 5.81
CA SER A 101 -5.53 -11.53 6.05
C SER A 101 -5.75 -12.36 4.79
N GLU A 102 -5.73 -11.74 3.61
CA GLU A 102 -5.83 -12.41 2.31
C GLU A 102 -4.48 -12.96 1.82
N GLY A 103 -3.39 -12.69 2.55
CA GLY A 103 -2.05 -13.17 2.21
C GLY A 103 -1.34 -12.30 1.17
N LEU A 104 -1.74 -11.04 0.99
CA LEU A 104 -1.05 -10.12 0.08
C LEU A 104 0.39 -9.92 0.56
N ASP A 105 1.36 -10.27 -0.28
CA ASP A 105 2.77 -10.13 0.03
C ASP A 105 3.18 -8.65 0.05
N VAL A 106 3.82 -8.22 1.14
CA VAL A 106 4.40 -6.88 1.28
C VAL A 106 5.34 -6.52 0.13
N LYS A 107 6.05 -7.48 -0.47
CA LYS A 107 6.94 -7.23 -1.60
C LYS A 107 6.19 -6.85 -2.87
N GLU A 108 4.98 -7.36 -3.05
CA GLU A 108 4.11 -6.97 -4.17
C GLU A 108 3.58 -5.55 -4.00
N LEU A 109 3.36 -5.08 -2.76
CA LEU A 109 3.01 -3.68 -2.50
C LEU A 109 4.09 -2.72 -2.99
N GLY A 110 5.37 -3.08 -2.84
CA GLY A 110 6.51 -2.27 -3.32
C GLY A 110 6.60 -2.11 -4.84
N LYS A 111 5.76 -2.81 -5.61
CA LYS A 111 5.66 -2.70 -7.08
C LYS A 111 4.54 -1.75 -7.53
N VAL A 112 3.68 -1.31 -6.61
CA VAL A 112 2.60 -0.38 -6.93
C VAL A 112 3.19 0.94 -7.37
N THR A 113 2.71 1.46 -8.49
CA THR A 113 3.10 2.78 -9.00
C THR A 113 2.18 3.87 -8.46
N PHE A 114 2.68 5.10 -8.44
CA PHE A 114 1.89 6.26 -8.00
C PHE A 114 0.60 6.43 -8.81
N ALA A 115 0.67 6.18 -10.13
CA ALA A 115 -0.49 6.24 -11.03
C ALA A 115 -1.51 5.11 -10.77
N GLN A 116 -1.04 3.88 -10.52
CA GLN A 116 -1.95 2.77 -10.18
C GLN A 116 -2.69 3.06 -8.87
N LEU A 117 -1.98 3.55 -7.85
CA LEU A 117 -2.61 3.92 -6.58
C LEU A 117 -3.61 5.07 -6.77
N GLN A 118 -3.28 6.08 -7.58
CA GLN A 118 -4.18 7.18 -7.90
C GLN A 118 -5.51 6.67 -8.49
N THR A 119 -5.44 5.80 -9.49
CA THR A 119 -6.64 5.21 -10.10
C THR A 119 -7.48 4.47 -9.08
N ILE A 120 -6.86 3.64 -8.24
CA ILE A 120 -7.56 2.85 -7.21
C ILE A 120 -8.25 3.77 -6.20
N MET A 121 -7.55 4.78 -5.67
CA MET A 121 -8.10 5.68 -4.65
C MET A 121 -9.19 6.62 -5.21
N LEU A 122 -9.05 7.10 -6.46
CA LEU A 122 -10.08 7.90 -7.11
C LEU A 122 -11.34 7.07 -7.40
N ASN A 123 -11.19 5.81 -7.79
CA ASN A 123 -12.32 4.90 -7.98
C ASN A 123 -13.03 4.61 -6.66
N ALA A 124 -12.27 4.30 -5.60
CA ALA A 124 -12.82 4.04 -4.27
C ALA A 124 -13.60 5.24 -3.70
N THR A 125 -13.15 6.47 -3.98
CA THR A 125 -13.81 7.71 -3.56
C THR A 125 -14.91 8.20 -4.52
N SER A 126 -15.22 7.46 -5.60
CA SER A 126 -16.35 7.74 -6.50
C SER A 126 -17.65 7.03 -6.10
N SER A 127 -17.52 5.97 -5.30
CA SER A 127 -18.62 5.07 -4.94
C SER A 127 -19.26 5.43 -3.59
N LEU A 128 -18.94 6.62 -3.06
CA LEU A 128 -19.45 7.21 -1.81
C LEU A 128 -20.24 8.48 -2.13
#